data_AF-A0A9P6HW72-F1
#
_entry.id   AF-A0A9P6HW72-F1
#
_cell.length_a   1.000
_cell.length_b   1.000
_cell.length_c   1.000
_cell.angle_alpha   90.00
_cell.angle_beta   90.00
_cell.angle_gamma   90.00
#
_symmetry.space_group_name_H-M   'P 1'
#
loop_
_entity.id
_entity.type
_entity.pdbx_description
1 polymer ?
#
loop_
_entity_poly.entity_id
_entity_poly.type
_entity_poly.pdbx_seq_one_letter_code
_entity_poly.pdbx_strand_id
1 'polypeptide(L)'
;MSSEPPTIITPDQSADFDHHNLLEQPKFQESLKFLDDVKRRFEATQPEVYPAFIQALSNFNQASPTTQEEADRNLVEIHSKATVLFQGHEDLLERFESSLPADYFHQRAKSESQV
;
A
#
# COMPACT_ATOMS: atom_id res chain seq x y z
N MET A 1 -51.00 11.13 -5.14
CA MET A 1 -50.93 11.92 -3.89
C MET A 1 -49.76 11.37 -3.08
N SER A 2 -48.95 12.27 -2.53
CA SER A 2 -47.61 12.06 -1.95
C SER A 2 -46.47 11.99 -2.97
N SER A 3 -46.05 13.20 -3.33
CA SER A 3 -44.79 13.55 -3.96
C SER A 3 -43.72 13.66 -2.88
N GLU A 4 -42.59 12.97 -3.05
CA GLU A 4 -41.30 13.37 -2.45
C GLU A 4 -40.36 13.77 -3.60
N PRO A 5 -39.54 14.83 -3.45
CA PRO A 5 -38.87 15.47 -4.57
C PRO A 5 -37.63 14.68 -5.02
N PRO A 6 -37.26 14.75 -6.31
CA PRO A 6 -35.92 14.40 -6.73
C PRO A 6 -34.95 15.45 -6.16
N THR A 7 -33.93 15.01 -5.42
CA THR A 7 -32.85 15.91 -4.97
C THR A 7 -32.22 16.57 -6.20
N ILE A 8 -32.33 17.89 -6.23
CA ILE A 8 -31.83 18.77 -7.26
C ILE A 8 -30.32 18.66 -7.36
N ILE A 9 -29.90 18.46 -8.60
CA ILE A 9 -28.58 18.67 -9.18
C ILE A 9 -28.02 20.02 -8.71
N THR A 10 -27.03 19.99 -7.81
CA THR A 10 -26.11 21.12 -7.60
C THR A 10 -24.99 21.00 -8.63
N PRO A 11 -24.75 22.01 -9.49
CA PRO A 11 -23.63 22.00 -10.41
C PRO A 11 -22.45 22.70 -9.74
N ASP A 12 -21.53 21.93 -9.16
CA ASP A 12 -20.11 22.10 -9.47
C ASP A 12 -19.32 20.87 -9.00
N GLN A 13 -18.75 20.17 -9.98
CA GLN A 13 -17.90 18.97 -9.88
C GLN A 13 -18.60 17.62 -9.77
N SER A 14 -19.16 17.23 -10.91
CA SER A 14 -19.11 15.89 -11.48
C SER A 14 -17.82 15.11 -11.14
N ALA A 15 -17.91 14.22 -10.16
CA ALA A 15 -17.08 13.03 -10.02
C ALA A 15 -17.92 11.98 -9.30
N ASP A 16 -18.70 11.24 -10.09
CA ASP A 16 -19.19 9.91 -9.74
C ASP A 16 -17.96 9.02 -9.54
N PHE A 17 -17.48 9.03 -8.31
CA PHE A 17 -16.32 8.29 -7.89
C PHE A 17 -16.65 7.90 -6.47
N ASP A 18 -17.00 6.63 -6.29
CA ASP A 18 -17.29 5.94 -5.04
C ASP A 18 -16.20 6.20 -3.98
N HIS A 19 -16.22 7.37 -3.35
CA HIS A 19 -15.25 7.76 -2.33
C HIS A 19 -15.70 7.37 -0.91
N HIS A 20 -16.90 6.79 -0.75
CA HIS A 20 -17.42 6.36 0.55
C HIS A 20 -17.01 4.94 0.98
N ASN A 21 -16.26 4.19 0.16
CA ASN A 21 -15.89 2.79 0.49
C ASN A 21 -14.38 2.51 0.60
N LEU A 22 -13.51 3.46 0.26
CA LEU A 22 -12.04 3.26 0.32
C LEU A 22 -11.49 3.15 1.75
N LEU A 23 -12.16 3.77 2.72
CA LEU A 23 -11.81 3.71 4.15
C LEU A 23 -12.36 2.45 4.85
N GLU A 24 -13.27 1.72 4.21
CA GLU A 24 -13.79 0.42 4.67
C GLU A 24 -12.97 -0.75 4.14
N GLN A 25 -11.92 -0.50 3.35
CA GLN A 25 -11.06 -1.59 2.90
C GLN A 25 -10.24 -2.13 4.08
N PRO A 26 -10.45 -3.39 4.48
CA PRO A 26 -9.75 -3.98 5.63
C PRO A 26 -8.23 -3.97 5.44
N LYS A 27 -7.77 -4.07 4.19
CA LYS A 27 -6.34 -4.00 3.84
C LYS A 27 -5.73 -2.63 4.12
N PHE A 28 -6.42 -1.54 3.81
CA PHE A 28 -5.91 -0.19 4.07
C PHE A 28 -5.87 0.08 5.58
N GLN A 29 -6.91 -0.32 6.31
CA GLN A 29 -6.93 -0.22 7.77
C GLN A 29 -5.82 -1.05 8.44
N GLU A 30 -5.51 -2.22 7.88
CA GLU A 30 -4.42 -3.07 8.37
C GLU A 30 -3.04 -2.45 8.10
N SER A 31 -2.80 -1.89 6.90
CA SER A 31 -1.57 -1.16 6.58
C SER A 31 -1.37 0.07 7.47
N LEU A 32 -2.43 0.81 7.80
CA LEU A 32 -2.36 1.94 8.73
C LEU A 32 -2.00 1.49 10.15
N LYS A 33 -2.60 0.40 10.64
CA LYS A 33 -2.25 -0.18 11.94
C LYS A 33 -0.79 -0.64 11.97
N PHE A 34 -0.33 -1.27 10.90
CA PHE A 34 1.06 -1.66 10.74
C PHE A 34 2.01 -0.47 10.84
N LEU A 35 1.70 0.65 10.19
CA LEU A 35 2.50 1.88 10.30
C LEU A 35 2.56 2.42 11.74
N ASP A 36 1.44 2.40 12.47
CA ASP A 36 1.42 2.83 13.88
C ASP A 36 2.24 1.89 14.78
N ASP A 37 2.15 0.57 14.55
CA ASP A 37 2.95 -0.44 15.25
C ASP A 37 4.46 -0.26 15.01
N VAL A 38 4.88 -0.10 13.74
CA VAL A 38 6.27 0.18 13.37
C VAL A 38 6.73 1.46 14.06
N LYS A 39 5.93 2.52 13.98
CA LYS A 39 6.25 3.79 14.63
C LYS A 39 6.49 3.60 16.13
N ARG A 40 5.55 3.00 16.87
CA ARG A 40 5.68 2.79 18.32
C ARG A 40 6.88 1.93 18.70
N ARG A 41 7.18 0.89 17.91
CA ARG A 41 8.31 -0.02 18.17
C ARG A 41 9.66 0.67 18.02
N PHE A 42 9.81 1.49 17.00
CA PHE A 42 11.07 2.15 16.70
C PHE A 42 11.18 3.58 17.24
N GLU A 43 10.09 4.22 17.67
CA GLU A 43 10.11 5.59 18.23
C GLU A 43 11.04 5.70 19.45
N ALA A 44 11.11 4.66 20.27
CA ALA A 44 11.96 4.63 21.47
C ALA A 44 13.43 4.27 21.19
N THR A 45 13.71 3.51 20.13
CA THR A 45 15.05 2.93 19.86
C THR A 45 15.71 3.57 18.65
N GLN A 46 15.00 3.71 17.53
CA GLN A 46 15.49 4.15 16.24
C GLN A 46 14.43 4.99 15.50
N PRO A 47 14.22 6.27 15.90
CA PRO A 47 13.16 7.11 15.34
C PRO A 47 13.34 7.40 13.83
N GLU A 48 14.52 7.12 13.27
CA GLU A 48 14.84 7.21 11.84
C GLU A 48 14.27 6.06 10.99
N VAL A 49 13.93 4.93 11.60
CA VAL A 49 13.41 3.75 10.87
C VAL A 49 12.06 4.04 10.23
N TYR A 50 11.16 4.70 10.97
CA TYR A 50 9.83 5.06 10.47
C TYR A 50 9.89 5.95 9.20
N PRO A 51 10.55 7.13 9.21
CA PRO A 51 10.62 7.97 8.01
C PRO A 51 11.41 7.29 6.87
N ALA A 52 12.44 6.50 7.16
CA ALA A 52 13.17 5.75 6.13
C ALA A 52 12.29 4.68 5.45
N PHE A 53 11.42 4.02 6.20
CA PHE A 53 10.46 3.05 5.65
C PHE A 53 9.40 3.73 4.79
N ILE A 54 8.84 4.86 5.24
CA ILE A 54 7.90 5.65 4.43
C ILE A 54 8.54 6.09 3.12
N GLN A 55 9.80 6.54 3.16
CA GLN A 55 10.53 6.93 1.95
C GLN A 55 10.68 5.74 1.00
N ALA A 56 11.07 4.55 1.49
CA ALA A 56 11.18 3.35 0.67
C ALA A 56 9.85 2.99 0.00
N LEU A 57 8.74 3.03 0.74
CA LEU A 57 7.38 2.84 0.21
C LEU A 57 7.03 3.88 -0.86
N SER A 58 7.29 5.17 -0.61
CA SER A 58 7.03 6.23 -1.59
C SER A 58 7.83 6.03 -2.87
N ASN A 59 9.12 5.69 -2.78
CA ASN A 59 9.96 5.38 -3.94
C ASN A 59 9.38 4.24 -4.77
N PHE A 60 8.93 3.15 -4.13
CA PHE A 60 8.31 2.02 -4.82
C PHE A 60 7.00 2.40 -5.52
N ASN A 61 6.13 3.17 -4.86
CA ASN A 61 4.88 3.65 -5.44
C ASN A 61 5.11 4.63 -6.61
N GLN A 62 6.14 5.47 -6.52
CA GLN A 62 6.48 6.47 -7.55
C GLN A 62 7.19 5.88 -8.76
N ALA A 63 7.93 4.80 -8.59
CA ALA A 63 8.71 4.20 -9.68
C ALA A 63 7.84 3.71 -10.85
N SER A 64 6.52 3.53 -10.63
CA SER A 64 5.51 3.15 -11.64
C SER A 64 6.10 2.26 -12.74
N PRO A 65 6.65 1.08 -12.38
CA PRO A 65 7.40 0.25 -13.29
C PRO A 65 6.53 -0.12 -14.48
N THR A 66 7.02 0.17 -15.69
CA THR A 66 6.29 -0.14 -16.92
C THR A 66 6.44 -1.60 -17.34
N THR A 67 7.53 -2.23 -16.88
CA THR A 67 7.86 -3.63 -17.16
C THR A 67 7.87 -4.46 -15.87
N GLN A 68 7.63 -5.76 -16.03
CA GLN A 68 7.66 -6.71 -14.92
C GLN A 68 9.05 -6.81 -14.27
N GLU A 69 10.12 -6.72 -15.06
CA GLU A 69 11.49 -6.78 -14.57
C GLU A 69 11.83 -5.58 -13.67
N GLU A 70 11.37 -4.37 -14.02
CA GLU A 70 11.51 -3.18 -13.16
C GLU A 70 10.72 -3.33 -11.87
N ALA A 71 9.51 -3.91 -11.93
CA ALA A 71 8.69 -4.15 -10.75
C ALA A 71 9.36 -5.14 -9.77
N ASP A 72 9.92 -6.24 -10.29
CA ASP A 72 10.63 -7.24 -9.49
C ASP A 72 11.89 -6.65 -8.84
N ARG A 73 12.66 -5.85 -9.61
CA ARG A 73 13.83 -5.14 -9.08
C ARG A 73 13.48 -4.17 -7.97
N ASN A 74 12.41 -3.39 -8.14
CA ASN A 74 11.92 -2.49 -7.11
C ASN A 74 11.42 -3.24 -5.88
N LEU A 75 10.76 -4.40 -6.06
CA LEU A 75 10.29 -5.24 -4.97
C LEU A 75 11.45 -5.81 -4.15
N VAL A 76 12.47 -6.33 -4.82
CA VAL A 76 13.69 -6.83 -4.17
C VAL A 76 14.40 -5.70 -3.42
N GLU A 77 14.47 -4.50 -4.00
CA GLU A 77 15.11 -3.35 -3.36
C GLU A 77 14.34 -2.91 -2.10
N ILE A 78 13.01 -2.80 -2.17
CA ILE A 78 12.21 -2.41 -0.99
C ILE A 78 12.24 -3.50 0.07
N HIS A 79 12.19 -4.77 -0.31
CA HIS A 79 12.31 -5.89 0.63
C HIS A 79 13.67 -5.87 1.34
N SER A 80 14.77 -5.73 0.61
CA SER A 80 16.12 -5.61 1.18
C SER A 80 16.22 -4.43 2.14
N LYS A 81 15.67 -3.27 1.77
CA LYS A 81 15.61 -2.09 2.65
C LYS A 81 14.81 -2.37 3.91
N ALA A 82 13.65 -3.02 3.79
CA ALA A 82 12.79 -3.39 4.92
C ALA A 82 13.50 -4.38 5.85
N THR A 83 14.24 -5.35 5.33
CA THR A 83 15.03 -6.30 6.14
C THR A 83 16.08 -5.58 6.99
N VAL A 84 16.76 -4.58 6.44
CA VAL A 84 17.75 -3.80 7.20
C VAL A 84 17.06 -2.89 8.23
N LEU A 85 15.98 -2.22 7.84
CA LEU A 85 15.22 -1.33 8.72
C LEU A 85 14.57 -2.09 9.90
N PHE A 86 14.08 -3.30 9.64
CA PHE A 86 13.42 -4.16 10.63
C PHE A 86 14.35 -5.27 11.15
N GLN A 87 15.66 -5.06 11.10
CA GLN A 87 16.62 -6.05 11.58
C GLN A 87 16.35 -6.36 13.07
N GLY A 88 16.11 -7.64 13.38
CA GLY A 88 15.74 -8.10 14.72
C GLY A 88 14.23 -8.04 15.03
N HIS A 89 13.40 -7.63 14.06
CA HIS A 89 11.94 -7.56 14.14
C HIS A 89 11.30 -8.32 12.97
N GLU A 90 11.44 -9.65 12.97
CA GLU A 90 10.88 -10.54 11.93
C GLU A 90 9.36 -10.42 11.82
N ASP A 91 8.67 -10.14 12.93
CA ASP A 91 7.22 -9.92 12.98
C ASP A 91 6.74 -8.79 12.07
N LEU A 92 7.56 -7.75 11.91
CA LEU A 92 7.24 -6.61 11.04
C LEU A 92 7.52 -6.92 9.58
N LEU A 93 8.57 -7.72 9.31
CA LEU A 93 8.91 -8.16 7.97
C LEU A 93 7.83 -9.09 7.40
N GLU A 94 7.39 -10.08 8.19
CA GLU A 94 6.30 -11.00 7.79
C GLU A 94 5.00 -10.24 7.51
N ARG A 95 4.68 -9.24 8.34
CA ARG A 95 3.52 -8.36 8.09
C ARG A 95 3.67 -7.53 6.84
N PHE A 96 4.87 -7.01 6.56
CA PHE A 96 5.14 -6.30 5.31
C PHE A 96 4.90 -7.22 4.10
N GLU A 97 5.45 -8.43 4.10
CA GLU A 97 5.24 -9.41 3.01
C GLU A 97 3.75 -9.77 2.84
N SER A 98 3.01 -9.93 3.94
CA SER A 98 1.56 -10.19 3.91
C SER A 98 0.72 -8.99 3.47
N SER A 99 1.23 -7.77 3.66
CA SER A 99 0.55 -6.53 3.25
C SER A 99 0.71 -6.24 1.75
N LEU A 100 1.65 -6.91 1.09
CA LEU A 100 1.76 -6.88 -0.37
C LEU A 100 0.59 -7.70 -0.96
N PRO A 101 -0.19 -7.14 -1.91
CA PRO A 101 -1.18 -7.92 -2.61
C PRO A 101 -0.53 -9.17 -3.17
N ALA A 102 -1.16 -10.33 -2.98
CA ALA A 102 -0.71 -11.57 -3.59
C ALA A 102 -0.46 -11.38 -5.10
N ASP A 103 -1.19 -10.46 -5.75
CA ASP A 103 -1.00 -10.05 -7.14
C ASP A 103 0.43 -9.54 -7.47
N TYR A 104 1.20 -8.96 -6.56
CA TYR A 104 2.63 -8.66 -6.85
C TYR A 104 3.45 -9.93 -7.08
N PHE A 105 3.14 -11.02 -6.36
CA PHE A 105 3.73 -12.33 -6.58
C PHE A 105 2.98 -13.15 -7.65
N HIS A 106 1.71 -12.87 -7.93
CA HIS A 106 0.89 -13.58 -8.94
C HIS A 106 0.90 -12.93 -10.33
N GLN A 107 1.29 -11.66 -10.48
CA GLN A 107 1.57 -11.02 -11.76
C GLN A 107 2.71 -11.78 -12.47
N ARG A 108 3.67 -12.30 -11.68
CA ARG A 108 4.70 -13.25 -12.09
C ARG A 108 4.15 -14.55 -12.72
N ALA A 109 2.94 -14.98 -12.34
CA ALA A 109 2.34 -16.22 -12.83
C ALA A 109 1.40 -16.02 -14.04
N LYS A 110 1.04 -14.78 -14.40
CA LYS A 110 0.11 -14.51 -15.52
C LYS A 110 0.75 -13.91 -16.78
N SER A 111 1.95 -13.36 -16.71
CA SER A 111 2.63 -12.78 -17.88
C SER A 111 3.50 -13.76 -18.67
N GLU A 112 3.42 -15.07 -18.39
CA GLU A 112 4.21 -16.12 -19.05
C GLU A 112 3.33 -17.14 -19.81
N SER A 113 2.16 -16.73 -20.31
CA SER A 113 1.28 -17.63 -21.08
C SER A 113 0.57 -16.98 -22.27
N GLN A 114 1.13 -15.90 -22.83
CA GLN A 114 0.64 -15.36 -24.10
C GLN A 114 1.78 -14.82 -24.98
N VAL A 115 2.66 -15.71 -25.43
CA VAL A 115 3.41 -15.56 -26.69
C VAL A 115 3.39 -16.87 -27.47
#